data_AF-A0A961TMX7-F1
#
_entry.id   AF-A0A961TMX7-F1
#
_cell.length_a   1.000
_cell.length_b   1.000
_cell.length_c   1.000
_cell.angle_alpha   90.00
_cell.angle_beta   90.00
_cell.angle_gamma   90.00
#
_symmetry.space_group_name_H-M   'P 1'
#
loop_
_entity.id
_entity.type
_entity.pdbx_description
1 polymer ?
#
loop_
_entity_poly.entity_id
_entity_poly.type
_entity_poly.pdbx_seq_one_letter_code
_entity_poly.pdbx_strand_id
1 'polypeptide(L)'
;SKDMQEDKEAVFDAAENLELAIRAMTGMVADLTVNAASMKAAAGSGFSTATDLADWLVREANIPFREAHHISGRAVALAESRNCGLAELTADDFTTIDARIGEGVFDVLTVEKSVASRTSFGGTAPQNVIAQAHYWRKRLAEEGKGDSEV
;
A
#
# COMPACT_ATOMS: atom_id res chain seq x y z
N SER A 1 35.38 -32.44 -17.72
CA SER A 1 34.70 -32.58 -19.03
C SER A 1 34.99 -31.34 -19.86
N LYS A 2 35.02 -31.44 -21.20
CA LYS A 2 35.12 -30.27 -22.09
C LYS A 2 33.90 -29.33 -21.90
N ASP A 3 32.76 -29.88 -21.49
CA ASP A 3 31.52 -29.14 -21.22
C ASP A 3 31.62 -28.16 -20.04
N MET A 4 32.58 -28.35 -19.13
CA MET A 4 32.81 -27.44 -17.98
C MET A 4 33.77 -26.29 -18.33
N GLN A 5 33.95 -25.99 -19.62
CA GLN A 5 34.75 -24.84 -20.07
C GLN A 5 33.86 -23.62 -20.37
N GLU A 6 32.61 -23.85 -20.79
CA GLU A 6 31.62 -22.81 -21.13
C GLU A 6 30.97 -22.14 -19.90
N ASP A 7 31.24 -22.67 -18.69
CA ASP A 7 30.70 -22.16 -17.44
C ASP A 7 31.20 -20.75 -17.07
N LYS A 8 32.45 -20.42 -17.41
CA LYS A 8 33.10 -19.18 -16.98
C LYS A 8 32.54 -17.95 -17.66
N GLU A 9 32.34 -18.01 -18.98
CA GLU A 9 31.84 -16.87 -19.76
C GLU A 9 30.46 -16.45 -19.24
N ALA A 10 29.54 -17.41 -19.07
CA ALA A 10 28.22 -17.14 -18.53
C ALA A 10 28.24 -16.57 -17.10
N VAL A 11 29.15 -17.07 -16.25
CA VAL A 11 29.30 -16.58 -14.87
C VAL A 11 29.88 -15.16 -14.83
N PHE A 12 30.90 -14.87 -15.64
CA PHE A 12 31.52 -13.55 -15.70
C PHE A 12 30.56 -12.51 -16.29
N ASP A 13 29.90 -12.84 -17.39
CA ASP A 13 28.89 -11.96 -17.99
C ASP A 13 27.76 -11.65 -17.00
N ALA A 14 27.28 -12.64 -16.24
CA ALA A 14 26.26 -12.44 -15.23
C ALA A 14 26.76 -11.54 -14.08
N ALA A 15 27.99 -11.75 -13.61
CA ALA A 15 28.58 -10.95 -12.53
C ALA A 15 28.76 -9.49 -12.94
N GLU A 16 29.31 -9.23 -14.13
CA GLU A 16 29.53 -7.88 -14.67
C GLU A 16 28.21 -7.12 -14.87
N ASN A 17 27.20 -7.79 -15.44
CA ASN A 17 25.89 -7.20 -15.64
C ASN A 17 25.18 -6.89 -14.31
N LEU A 18 25.31 -7.78 -13.32
CA LEU A 18 24.72 -7.58 -12.00
C LEU A 18 25.37 -6.40 -11.27
N GLU A 19 26.71 -6.30 -11.30
CA GLU A 19 27.44 -5.18 -10.70
C GLU A 19 26.99 -3.85 -11.30
N LEU A 20 26.92 -3.77 -12.64
CA LEU A 20 26.46 -2.57 -13.34
C LEU A 20 25.03 -2.22 -12.98
N ALA A 21 24.12 -3.21 -12.97
CA ALA A 21 22.72 -3.00 -12.63
C ALA A 21 22.55 -2.49 -11.20
N ILE A 22 23.24 -3.07 -10.21
CA ILE A 22 23.16 -2.63 -8.81
C ILE A 22 23.64 -1.18 -8.66
N ARG A 23 24.75 -0.80 -9.31
CA ARG A 23 25.27 0.57 -9.26
C ARG A 23 24.29 1.57 -9.86
N ALA A 24 23.74 1.27 -11.04
CA ALA A 24 22.78 2.12 -11.71
C ALA A 24 21.48 2.29 -10.88
N MET A 25 20.95 1.18 -10.34
CA MET A 25 19.75 1.21 -9.50
C MET A 25 19.99 1.97 -8.19
N THR A 26 21.18 1.85 -7.59
CA THR A 26 21.54 2.59 -6.38
C THR A 26 21.50 4.10 -6.62
N GLY A 27 22.10 4.57 -7.71
CA GLY A 27 22.03 5.99 -8.10
C GLY A 27 20.60 6.45 -8.38
N MET A 28 19.85 5.68 -9.15
CA MET A 28 18.45 6.00 -9.48
C MET A 28 17.56 6.13 -8.24
N VAL A 29 17.70 5.23 -7.27
CA VAL A 29 16.91 5.28 -6.02
C VAL A 29 17.38 6.43 -5.12
N ALA A 30 18.69 6.72 -5.07
CA ALA A 30 19.23 7.81 -4.26
C ALA A 30 18.80 9.20 -4.76
N ASP A 31 18.73 9.38 -6.08
CA ASP A 31 18.40 10.66 -6.71
C ASP A 31 16.89 10.83 -7.00
N LEU A 32 16.08 9.80 -6.70
CA LEU A 32 14.64 9.81 -6.92
C LEU A 32 13.98 10.96 -6.14
N THR A 33 13.26 11.83 -6.86
CA THR A 33 12.39 12.84 -6.25
C THR A 33 10.93 12.42 -6.33
N VAL A 34 10.25 12.39 -5.18
CA VAL A 34 8.86 11.95 -5.06
C VAL A 34 7.91 13.13 -5.24
N ASN A 35 6.95 13.02 -6.17
CA ASN A 35 5.82 13.95 -6.27
C ASN A 35 4.69 13.51 -5.32
N ALA A 36 4.79 13.91 -4.06
CA ALA A 36 3.85 13.50 -3.01
C ALA A 36 2.40 13.94 -3.30
N ALA A 37 2.21 15.11 -3.91
CA ALA A 37 0.87 15.63 -4.23
C ALA A 37 0.18 14.76 -5.29
N SER A 38 0.88 14.43 -6.37
CA SER A 38 0.36 13.56 -7.43
C SER A 38 0.07 12.15 -6.89
N MET A 39 0.97 11.58 -6.08
CA MET A 39 0.76 10.28 -5.47
C MET A 39 -0.42 10.25 -4.51
N LYS A 40 -0.60 11.29 -3.68
CA LYS A 40 -1.76 11.40 -2.78
C LYS A 40 -3.07 11.51 -3.55
N ALA A 41 -3.10 12.32 -4.61
CA ALA A 41 -4.27 12.43 -5.48
C ALA A 41 -4.60 11.08 -6.14
N ALA A 42 -3.60 10.36 -6.65
CA ALA A 42 -3.79 9.04 -7.25
C ALA A 42 -4.28 8.01 -6.22
N ALA A 43 -3.73 8.00 -5.01
CA ALA A 43 -4.14 7.07 -3.95
C ALA A 43 -5.59 7.27 -3.50
N GLY A 44 -6.10 8.50 -3.52
CA GLY A 44 -7.50 8.83 -3.22
C GLY A 44 -8.46 8.66 -4.40
N SER A 45 -7.94 8.41 -5.61
CA SER A 45 -8.76 8.25 -6.81
C SER A 45 -9.44 6.87 -6.89
N GLY A 46 -10.49 6.77 -7.71
CA GLY A 46 -11.13 5.49 -8.02
C GLY A 46 -11.84 4.81 -6.85
N PHE A 47 -12.27 5.58 -5.83
CA PHE A 47 -12.98 5.07 -4.65
C PHE A 47 -12.22 3.97 -3.90
N SER A 48 -10.90 4.11 -3.79
CA SER A 48 -10.03 3.15 -3.10
C SER A 48 -10.44 2.84 -1.66
N THR A 49 -11.12 3.77 -0.98
CA THR A 49 -11.67 3.60 0.39
C THR A 49 -13.04 2.92 0.45
N ALA A 50 -13.61 2.48 -0.68
CA ALA A 50 -14.88 1.73 -0.71
C ALA A 50 -14.76 0.38 0.02
N THR A 51 -13.59 -0.26 -0.06
CA THR A 51 -13.33 -1.49 0.71
C THR A 51 -13.26 -1.19 2.21
N ASP A 52 -12.67 -0.07 2.61
CA ASP A 52 -12.64 0.36 4.01
C ASP A 52 -14.04 0.61 4.57
N LEU A 53 -14.93 1.20 3.76
CA LEU A 53 -16.35 1.34 4.10
C LEU A 53 -17.02 -0.03 4.33
N ALA A 54 -16.79 -1.00 3.43
CA ALA A 54 -17.34 -2.34 3.60
C ALA A 54 -16.81 -3.03 4.87
N ASP A 55 -15.50 -2.96 5.12
CA ASP A 55 -14.87 -3.51 6.33
C ASP A 55 -15.43 -2.86 7.60
N TRP A 56 -15.65 -1.54 7.59
CA TRP A 56 -16.26 -0.80 8.69
C TRP A 56 -17.70 -1.26 8.96
N LEU A 57 -18.52 -1.47 7.93
CA LEU A 57 -19.88 -1.98 8.07
C LEU A 57 -19.92 -3.39 8.68
N VAL A 58 -18.97 -4.24 8.32
CA VAL A 58 -18.85 -5.57 8.94
C VAL A 58 -18.48 -5.45 10.41
N ARG A 59 -17.51 -4.59 10.74
CA ARG A 59 -16.95 -4.49 12.10
C ARG A 59 -17.83 -3.72 13.08
N GLU A 60 -18.36 -2.58 12.68
CA GLU A 60 -19.09 -1.65 13.56
C GLU A 60 -20.60 -1.85 13.52
N ALA A 61 -21.16 -2.17 12.33
CA ALA A 61 -22.59 -2.37 12.16
C ALA A 61 -23.01 -3.86 12.14
N ASN A 62 -22.06 -4.78 12.29
CA ASN A 62 -22.28 -6.24 12.30
C ASN A 62 -23.07 -6.74 11.08
N ILE A 63 -22.77 -6.18 9.90
CA ILE A 63 -23.44 -6.52 8.64
C ILE A 63 -22.65 -7.64 7.94
N PRO A 64 -23.31 -8.69 7.39
CA PRO A 64 -22.62 -9.69 6.59
C PRO A 64 -21.87 -9.09 5.41
N PHE A 65 -20.66 -9.54 5.13
CA PHE A 65 -19.78 -8.94 4.12
C PHE A 65 -20.43 -8.72 2.75
N ARG A 66 -21.25 -9.68 2.28
CA ARG A 66 -21.98 -9.54 1.01
C ARG A 66 -22.88 -8.31 1.00
N GLU A 67 -23.61 -8.08 2.07
CA GLU A 67 -24.50 -6.94 2.22
C GLU A 67 -23.70 -5.63 2.39
N ALA A 68 -22.64 -5.64 3.20
CA ALA A 68 -21.72 -4.51 3.33
C ALA A 68 -21.12 -4.08 1.98
N HIS A 69 -20.71 -5.04 1.14
CA HIS A 69 -20.20 -4.78 -0.19
C HIS A 69 -21.27 -4.17 -1.13
N HIS A 70 -22.52 -4.60 -1.03
CA HIS A 70 -23.63 -3.99 -1.78
C HIS A 70 -23.92 -2.55 -1.33
N ILE A 71 -23.92 -2.30 -0.01
CA ILE A 71 -24.09 -0.96 0.57
C ILE A 71 -22.95 -0.03 0.10
N SER A 72 -21.70 -0.50 0.17
CA SER A 72 -20.54 0.25 -0.31
C SER A 72 -20.64 0.57 -1.81
N GLY A 73 -21.07 -0.40 -2.63
CA GLY A 73 -21.31 -0.17 -4.07
C GLY A 73 -22.38 0.90 -4.35
N ARG A 74 -23.44 0.97 -3.53
CA ARG A 74 -24.45 2.05 -3.62
C ARG A 74 -23.87 3.41 -3.24
N ALA A 75 -22.99 3.46 -2.24
CA ALA A 75 -22.30 4.69 -1.86
C ALA A 75 -21.37 5.19 -2.97
N VAL A 76 -20.63 4.27 -3.61
CA VAL A 76 -19.79 4.59 -4.78
C VAL A 76 -20.64 5.14 -5.92
N ALA A 77 -21.74 4.47 -6.27
CA ALA A 77 -22.64 4.95 -7.32
C ALA A 77 -23.23 6.34 -7.02
N LEU A 78 -23.56 6.63 -5.76
CA LEU A 78 -24.04 7.94 -5.34
C LEU A 78 -22.94 9.01 -5.48
N ALA A 79 -21.73 8.73 -5.00
CA ALA A 79 -20.60 9.64 -5.09
C ALA A 79 -20.23 9.93 -6.56
N GLU A 80 -20.21 8.90 -7.40
CA GLU A 80 -20.00 9.02 -8.85
C GLU A 80 -21.08 9.89 -9.50
N SER A 81 -22.35 9.69 -9.16
CA SER A 81 -23.46 10.50 -9.70
C SER A 81 -23.35 12.00 -9.36
N ARG A 82 -22.63 12.33 -8.27
CA ARG A 82 -22.38 13.69 -7.79
C ARG A 82 -21.00 14.21 -8.16
N ASN A 83 -20.21 13.42 -8.88
CA ASN A 83 -18.84 13.73 -9.27
C ASN A 83 -17.97 14.16 -8.07
N CYS A 84 -18.08 13.44 -6.96
CA CYS A 84 -17.30 13.64 -5.73
C CYS A 84 -16.77 12.31 -5.17
N GLY A 85 -15.86 12.37 -4.20
CA GLY A 85 -15.36 11.21 -3.47
C GLY A 85 -16.29 10.74 -2.35
N LEU A 86 -16.07 9.53 -1.84
CA LEU A 86 -16.84 8.98 -0.71
C LEU A 86 -16.73 9.86 0.55
N ALA A 87 -15.57 10.44 0.80
CA ALA A 87 -15.35 11.34 1.94
C ALA A 87 -16.10 12.68 1.82
N GLU A 88 -16.62 13.01 0.63
CA GLU A 88 -17.37 14.24 0.36
C GLU A 88 -18.90 14.01 0.44
N LEU A 89 -19.36 12.78 0.62
CA LEU A 89 -20.75 12.48 0.92
C LEU A 89 -21.11 12.94 2.35
N THR A 90 -22.35 13.35 2.56
CA THR A 90 -22.85 13.76 3.89
C THR A 90 -23.30 12.56 4.71
N ALA A 91 -23.45 12.74 6.04
CA ALA A 91 -24.03 11.70 6.91
C ALA A 91 -25.45 11.32 6.46
N ASP A 92 -26.23 12.28 5.97
CA ASP A 92 -27.58 12.07 5.45
C ASP A 92 -27.57 11.22 4.16
N ASP A 93 -26.56 11.40 3.30
CA ASP A 93 -26.39 10.59 2.11
C ASP A 93 -26.16 9.11 2.46
N PHE A 94 -25.29 8.87 3.43
CA PHE A 94 -25.04 7.53 3.95
C PHE A 94 -26.27 6.94 4.64
N THR A 95 -26.97 7.74 5.46
CA THR A 95 -28.20 7.32 6.14
C THR A 95 -29.31 6.95 5.14
N THR A 96 -29.39 7.67 4.01
CA THR A 96 -30.32 7.37 2.90
C THR A 96 -29.97 6.03 2.22
N ILE A 97 -28.70 5.65 2.21
CA ILE A 97 -28.27 4.35 1.70
C ILE A 97 -28.65 3.25 2.69
N ASP A 98 -28.26 3.43 3.95
CA ASP A 98 -28.56 2.49 5.03
C ASP A 98 -28.56 3.21 6.39
N ALA A 99 -29.66 3.07 7.14
CA ALA A 99 -29.85 3.76 8.42
C ALA A 99 -28.87 3.32 9.53
N ARG A 100 -28.13 2.22 9.34
CA ARG A 100 -27.10 1.77 10.29
C ARG A 100 -25.78 2.54 10.13
N ILE A 101 -25.63 3.36 9.10
CA ILE A 101 -24.42 4.14 8.85
C ILE A 101 -24.50 5.45 9.65
N GLY A 102 -23.75 5.53 10.75
CA GLY A 102 -23.57 6.76 11.52
C GLY A 102 -22.35 7.57 11.09
N GLU A 103 -22.09 8.67 11.82
CA GLU A 103 -20.95 9.57 11.56
C GLU A 103 -19.57 8.89 11.66
N GLY A 104 -19.46 7.77 12.38
CA GLY A 104 -18.22 6.99 12.49
C GLY A 104 -17.70 6.48 11.15
N VAL A 105 -18.50 6.49 10.08
CA VAL A 105 -18.06 6.15 8.72
C VAL A 105 -16.93 7.06 8.23
N PHE A 106 -16.93 8.34 8.63
CA PHE A 106 -15.89 9.29 8.24
C PHE A 106 -14.52 8.94 8.83
N ASP A 107 -14.46 8.00 9.77
CA ASP A 107 -13.22 7.47 10.34
C ASP A 107 -12.45 6.49 9.47
N VAL A 108 -13.00 6.11 8.31
CA VAL A 108 -12.35 5.20 7.37
C VAL A 108 -12.23 5.72 5.94
N LEU A 109 -12.84 6.86 5.61
CA LEU A 109 -12.99 7.30 4.21
C LEU A 109 -11.81 8.12 3.64
N THR A 110 -10.73 8.33 4.40
CA THR A 110 -9.52 8.99 3.90
C THR A 110 -8.39 7.99 3.66
N VAL A 111 -7.48 8.31 2.73
CA VAL A 111 -6.30 7.48 2.43
C VAL A 111 -5.45 7.27 3.69
N GLU A 112 -5.27 8.32 4.49
CA GLU A 112 -4.49 8.25 5.73
C GLU A 112 -5.11 7.28 6.74
N LYS A 113 -6.44 7.32 6.90
CA LYS A 113 -7.19 6.43 7.79
C LYS A 113 -7.14 4.98 7.29
N SER A 114 -7.30 4.77 5.98
CA SER A 114 -7.16 3.46 5.34
C SER A 114 -5.78 2.84 5.61
N VAL A 115 -4.70 3.58 5.34
CA VAL A 115 -3.32 3.12 5.58
C VAL A 115 -3.07 2.87 7.07
N ALA A 116 -3.49 3.78 7.95
CA ALA A 116 -3.30 3.63 9.40
C ALA A 116 -4.02 2.40 9.98
N SER A 117 -5.12 1.97 9.38
CA SER A 117 -5.90 0.81 9.83
C SER A 117 -5.20 -0.55 9.57
N ARG A 118 -4.26 -0.62 8.62
CA ARG A 118 -3.57 -1.86 8.20
C ARG A 118 -2.46 -2.25 9.18
N THR A 119 -2.86 -2.55 10.41
CA THR A 119 -1.96 -2.80 11.55
C THR A 119 -1.48 -4.24 11.69
N SER A 120 -2.04 -5.18 10.93
CA SER A 120 -1.56 -6.58 10.88
C SER A 120 -0.09 -6.66 10.49
N PHE A 121 0.59 -7.75 10.88
CA PHE A 121 1.98 -7.98 10.51
C PHE A 121 2.17 -7.88 8.98
N GLY A 122 3.11 -7.04 8.54
CA GLY A 122 3.36 -6.74 7.13
C GLY A 122 2.42 -5.70 6.50
N GLY A 123 1.44 -5.19 7.26
CA GLY A 123 0.52 -4.13 6.80
C GLY A 123 1.20 -2.77 6.65
N THR A 124 0.53 -1.86 5.95
CA THR A 124 1.08 -0.55 5.54
C THR A 124 0.97 0.56 6.59
N ALA A 125 0.46 0.27 7.78
CA ALA A 125 0.35 1.28 8.83
C ALA A 125 1.73 1.89 9.18
N PRO A 126 1.80 3.20 9.49
CA PRO A 126 3.08 3.89 9.67
C PRO A 126 4.03 3.22 10.67
N GLN A 127 3.50 2.73 11.79
CA GLN A 127 4.27 2.00 12.80
C GLN A 127 4.89 0.70 12.26
N ASN A 128 4.18 0.00 11.37
CA ASN A 128 4.67 -1.24 10.76
C ASN A 128 5.77 -0.95 9.74
N VAL A 129 5.59 0.10 8.93
CA VAL A 129 6.60 0.52 7.95
C VAL A 129 7.88 0.99 8.65
N ILE A 130 7.76 1.75 9.75
CA ILE A 130 8.90 2.17 10.58
C ILE A 130 9.61 0.94 11.16
N ALA A 131 8.86 0.01 11.76
CA ALA A 131 9.43 -1.23 12.29
C ALA A 131 10.17 -2.03 11.22
N GLN A 132 9.59 -2.16 10.02
CA GLN A 132 10.20 -2.87 8.90
C GLN A 132 11.47 -2.18 8.38
N ALA A 133 11.47 -0.85 8.32
CA ALA A 133 12.65 -0.06 7.95
C ALA A 133 13.79 -0.26 8.97
N HIS A 134 13.48 -0.27 10.27
CA HIS A 134 14.47 -0.56 11.31
C HIS A 134 15.02 -1.98 11.22
N TYR A 135 14.15 -2.98 11.00
CA TYR A 135 14.54 -4.36 10.81
C TYR A 135 15.58 -4.50 9.68
N TRP A 136 15.29 -3.96 8.50
CA TRP A 136 16.19 -4.06 7.34
C TRP A 136 17.48 -3.29 7.52
N ARG A 137 17.43 -2.09 8.11
CA ARG A 137 18.64 -1.33 8.42
C ARG A 137 19.58 -2.10 9.35
N LYS A 138 19.04 -2.76 10.37
CA LYS A 138 19.84 -3.59 11.28
C LYS A 138 20.43 -4.79 10.55
N ARG A 139 19.60 -5.56 9.85
CA ARG A 139 20.02 -6.78 9.14
C ARG A 139 21.11 -6.51 8.10
N LEU A 140 20.95 -5.47 7.27
CA LEU A 140 21.94 -5.11 6.26
C LEU A 140 23.25 -4.59 6.87
N ALA A 141 23.20 -3.93 8.02
CA ALA A 141 24.39 -3.49 8.74
C ALA A 141 25.16 -4.64 9.41
N GLU A 142 24.48 -5.72 9.79
CA GLU A 142 25.09 -6.94 10.33
C GLU A 142 25.73 -7.77 9.20
N GLU A 143 25.05 -7.94 8.07
CA GLU A 143 25.58 -8.64 6.89
C GLU A 143 26.80 -7.93 6.31
N GLY A 144 26.78 -6.60 6.20
CA GLY A 144 27.92 -5.82 5.69
C GLY A 144 29.17 -5.84 6.58
N LYS A 145 29.09 -6.29 7.85
CA LYS A 145 30.26 -6.50 8.71
C LYS A 145 30.93 -7.86 8.45
N GLY A 146 30.16 -8.87 8.06
CA GLY A 146 30.68 -10.21 7.76
C GLY A 146 31.59 -10.25 6.53
N ASP A 147 31.34 -9.39 5.54
CA ASP A 147 32.14 -9.30 4.32
C ASP A 147 33.44 -8.48 4.48
N SER A 148 33.64 -7.81 5.63
CA SER A 148 34.86 -7.02 5.91
C SER A 148 35.97 -7.79 6.64
N GLU A 149 35.71 -9.06 7.02
CA GLU A 149 36.65 -9.94 7.73
C GLU A 149 37.24 -11.07 6.85
N VAL A 150 37.04 -11.02 5.53
CA VAL A 150 37.64 -11.98 4.57
C VAL A 150 38.62 -11.28 3.63
#